data_AF-A0A4R7V2S6-F1
#
_entry.id   AF-A0A4R7V2S6-F1
#
_cell.length_a   1.000
_cell.length_b   1.000
_cell.length_c   1.000
_cell.angle_alpha   90.00
_cell.angle_beta   90.00
_cell.angle_gamma   90.00
#
_symmetry.space_group_name_H-M   'P 1'
#
loop_
_entity.id
_entity.type
_entity.pdbx_description
1 polymer ?
#
loop_
_entity_poly.entity_id
_entity_poly.type
_entity_poly.pdbx_seq_one_letter_code
_entity_poly.pdbx_strand_id
1 'polypeptide(L)'
;MKASERIKAQKVVDKIQAGNFDENDIDNIFMRLRAYSAGHRVFREAADFVAHNDARDQGLLNDSLENMYLSFRYFLEYAMPEVEGLNVAKPIPIYIKKLMKYQVGKCKPEDLKEKFNVTPERLRSRIDTYFKDDKKSQTTQLQLYKLGRDGFAPFQHLVSFIVSYPAFTGDQLLDDLLAVLRMNKLSFDEQAIVAQKPVILLCVMLLMHEAQFTLADDATAECRVAVGKSTIDQDSPLGCAGAEDETIHVMGTIRLQRPDGSPMQVMYPIFQSGLSAADYCDVSLFDEDFNLESTGSNTSRLVPDGNLQLSIDGKLGKNMNSY
;
A
#
# COMPACT_ATOMS: atom_id res chain seq x y z
N MET A 1 -15.21 -24.44 2.16
CA MET A 1 -14.73 -24.59 3.55
C MET A 1 -15.36 -25.79 4.23
N LYS A 2 -14.60 -26.56 5.02
CA LYS A 2 -15.15 -27.69 5.79
C LYS A 2 -16.05 -27.19 6.93
N ALA A 3 -17.02 -27.99 7.36
CA ALA A 3 -17.95 -27.59 8.42
C ALA A 3 -17.25 -27.22 9.75
N SER A 4 -16.22 -27.99 10.14
CA SER A 4 -15.43 -27.73 11.34
C SER A 4 -14.62 -26.42 11.28
N GLU A 5 -14.07 -26.08 10.11
CA GLU A 5 -13.37 -24.81 9.89
C GLU A 5 -14.32 -23.62 9.97
N ARG A 6 -15.52 -23.76 9.39
CA ARG A 6 -16.56 -22.74 9.43
C ARG A 6 -17.06 -22.47 10.84
N ILE A 7 -17.25 -23.50 11.66
CA ILE A 7 -17.63 -23.33 13.08
C ILE A 7 -16.54 -22.55 13.83
N LYS A 8 -15.26 -22.83 13.56
CA LYS A 8 -14.15 -22.10 14.20
C LYS A 8 -14.08 -20.65 13.73
N ALA A 9 -14.26 -20.39 12.43
CA ALA A 9 -14.32 -19.03 11.90
C ALA A 9 -15.51 -18.26 12.48
N GLN A 10 -16.68 -18.89 12.58
CA GLN A 10 -17.89 -18.29 13.17
C GLN A 10 -17.64 -17.81 14.61
N LYS A 11 -16.97 -18.63 15.44
CA LYS A 11 -16.64 -18.22 16.82
C LYS A 11 -15.79 -16.94 16.88
N VAL A 12 -14.87 -16.76 15.94
CA VAL A 12 -14.04 -15.55 15.87
C VAL A 12 -14.87 -14.36 15.40
N VAL A 13 -15.72 -14.55 14.39
CA VAL A 13 -16.67 -13.51 13.94
C VAL A 13 -17.60 -13.07 15.08
N ASP A 14 -18.09 -14.02 15.88
CA ASP A 14 -18.96 -13.73 17.03
C ASP A 14 -18.27 -12.86 18.08
N LYS A 15 -16.96 -13.08 18.30
CA LYS A 15 -16.14 -12.22 19.19
C LYS A 15 -15.94 -10.84 18.60
N ILE A 16 -15.59 -10.76 17.31
CA ILE A 16 -15.35 -9.48 16.62
C ILE A 16 -16.61 -8.63 16.70
N GLN A 17 -17.77 -9.12 16.25
CA GLN A 17 -19.00 -8.31 16.29
C GLN A 17 -19.43 -7.93 17.72
N ALA A 18 -19.01 -8.67 18.75
CA ALA A 18 -19.26 -8.35 20.14
C ALA A 18 -18.25 -7.35 20.74
N GLY A 19 -17.23 -6.93 19.99
CA GLY A 19 -16.16 -6.04 20.45
C GLY A 19 -15.19 -6.68 21.45
N ASN A 20 -15.21 -8.01 21.60
CA ASN A 20 -14.40 -8.75 22.57
C ASN A 20 -13.33 -9.59 21.86
N PHE A 21 -12.40 -8.94 21.17
CA PHE A 21 -11.38 -9.57 20.36
C PHE A 21 -10.03 -8.85 20.50
N ASP A 22 -8.95 -9.55 20.16
CA ASP A 22 -7.57 -9.04 20.17
C ASP A 22 -6.90 -9.25 18.78
N GLU A 23 -5.62 -8.93 18.68
CA GLU A 23 -4.80 -9.13 17.48
C GLU A 23 -4.82 -10.61 17.04
N ASN A 24 -4.76 -11.54 18.00
CA ASN A 24 -4.76 -12.97 17.71
C ASN A 24 -6.06 -13.43 17.06
N ASP A 25 -7.20 -12.88 17.48
CA ASP A 25 -8.49 -13.18 16.86
C ASP A 25 -8.55 -12.64 15.41
N ILE A 26 -7.95 -11.48 15.13
CA ILE A 26 -7.82 -10.93 13.76
C ILE A 26 -6.91 -11.80 12.89
N ASP A 27 -5.74 -12.19 13.39
CA ASP A 27 -4.83 -13.11 12.71
C ASP A 27 -5.53 -14.44 12.38
N ASN A 28 -6.31 -14.95 13.33
CA ASN A 28 -7.03 -16.20 13.21
C ASN A 28 -8.10 -16.14 12.11
N ILE A 29 -8.87 -15.05 12.01
CA ILE A 29 -9.88 -14.93 10.95
C ILE A 29 -9.23 -14.82 9.57
N PHE A 30 -8.18 -14.02 9.44
CA PHE A 30 -7.42 -13.88 8.20
C PHE A 30 -6.82 -15.21 7.75
N MET A 31 -6.13 -15.93 8.65
CA MET A 31 -5.54 -17.23 8.34
C MET A 31 -6.56 -18.28 7.94
N ARG A 32 -7.71 -18.34 8.63
CA ARG A 32 -8.77 -19.31 8.33
C ARG A 32 -9.41 -19.08 6.98
N LEU A 33 -9.64 -17.82 6.62
CA LEU A 33 -10.35 -17.45 5.40
C LEU A 33 -9.42 -17.19 4.22
N ARG A 34 -8.09 -17.18 4.43
CA ARG A 34 -7.06 -16.94 3.41
C ARG A 34 -7.28 -17.74 2.12
N ALA A 35 -7.47 -19.06 2.22
CA ALA A 35 -7.70 -19.95 1.08
C ALA A 35 -9.10 -19.81 0.46
N TYR A 36 -10.00 -19.08 1.13
CA TYR A 36 -11.39 -18.89 0.77
C TYR A 36 -11.71 -17.41 0.48
N SER A 37 -10.71 -16.62 0.10
CA SER A 37 -10.85 -15.19 -0.21
C SER A 37 -11.56 -14.92 -1.54
N ALA A 38 -11.72 -15.93 -2.41
CA ALA A 38 -12.52 -15.87 -3.63
C ALA A 38 -12.27 -14.67 -4.57
N GLY A 39 -11.03 -14.18 -4.63
CA GLY A 39 -10.64 -13.06 -5.50
C GLY A 39 -10.64 -11.69 -4.82
N HIS A 40 -11.03 -11.60 -3.55
CA HIS A 40 -10.89 -10.41 -2.71
C HIS A 40 -9.40 -10.18 -2.37
N ARG A 41 -8.73 -9.37 -3.21
CA ARG A 41 -7.27 -9.22 -3.20
C ARG A 41 -6.77 -8.47 -1.97
N VAL A 42 -7.52 -7.49 -1.45
CA VAL A 42 -7.10 -6.70 -0.29
C VAL A 42 -7.18 -7.54 0.97
N PHE A 43 -8.28 -8.31 1.13
CA PHE A 43 -8.36 -9.31 2.20
C PHE A 43 -7.23 -10.34 2.08
N ARG A 44 -6.95 -10.82 0.85
CA ARG A 44 -5.89 -11.80 0.64
C ARG A 44 -4.51 -11.25 1.02
N GLU A 45 -4.23 -10.00 0.69
CA GLU A 45 -2.98 -9.33 1.07
C GLU A 45 -2.80 -9.31 2.59
N ALA A 46 -3.80 -8.83 3.33
CA ALA A 46 -3.76 -8.82 4.80
C ALA A 46 -3.59 -10.24 5.38
N ALA A 47 -4.27 -11.23 4.82
CA ALA A 47 -4.11 -12.63 5.23
C ALA A 47 -2.74 -13.21 4.89
N ASP A 48 -2.12 -12.75 3.80
CA ASP A 48 -0.76 -13.14 3.45
C ASP A 48 0.24 -12.59 4.47
N PHE A 49 0.04 -11.40 5.07
CA PHE A 49 0.87 -10.85 6.16
C PHE A 49 0.91 -11.76 7.38
N VAL A 50 -0.23 -12.31 7.80
CA VAL A 50 -0.27 -13.23 8.93
C VAL A 50 0.46 -14.55 8.62
N ALA A 51 0.38 -15.03 7.38
CA ALA A 51 0.91 -16.33 6.99
C ALA A 51 2.44 -16.34 6.77
N HIS A 52 3.03 -15.20 6.43
CA HIS A 52 4.42 -15.08 6.01
C HIS A 52 5.02 -13.77 6.54
N ASN A 53 5.91 -13.87 7.55
CA ASN A 53 6.62 -12.74 8.15
C ASN A 53 8.03 -12.53 7.58
N ASP A 54 8.42 -13.30 6.54
CA ASP A 54 9.68 -13.14 5.84
C ASP A 54 9.66 -11.93 4.88
N ALA A 55 10.84 -11.57 4.34
CA ALA A 55 10.97 -10.55 3.30
C ALA A 55 10.05 -10.86 2.10
N ARG A 56 9.27 -9.85 1.69
CA ARG A 56 8.18 -10.00 0.72
C ARG A 56 8.60 -9.64 -0.69
N ASP A 57 8.33 -10.53 -1.63
CA ASP A 57 8.67 -10.36 -3.06
C ASP A 57 7.44 -10.36 -3.99
N GLN A 58 6.24 -10.43 -3.42
CA GLN A 58 4.97 -10.47 -4.14
C GLN A 58 3.81 -9.90 -3.30
N GLY A 59 2.68 -9.61 -3.95
CA GLY A 59 1.48 -9.08 -3.31
C GLY A 59 1.17 -7.65 -3.74
N LEU A 60 0.04 -7.12 -3.27
CA LEU A 60 -0.41 -5.76 -3.59
C LEU A 60 0.57 -4.70 -3.09
N LEU A 61 1.13 -4.85 -1.88
CA LEU A 61 2.11 -3.89 -1.37
C LEU A 61 3.41 -3.96 -2.18
N ASN A 62 3.90 -5.17 -2.48
CA ASN A 62 5.09 -5.34 -3.31
C ASN A 62 4.89 -4.71 -4.70
N ASP A 63 3.78 -5.01 -5.38
CA ASP A 63 3.46 -4.41 -6.69
C ASP A 63 3.43 -2.87 -6.65
N SER A 64 2.92 -2.30 -5.56
CA SER A 64 2.88 -0.84 -5.37
C SER A 64 4.29 -0.25 -5.16
N LEU A 65 5.08 -0.85 -4.25
CA LEU A 65 6.46 -0.43 -3.96
C LEU A 65 7.35 -0.58 -5.20
N GLU A 66 7.23 -1.70 -5.90
CA GLU A 66 7.93 -2.00 -7.15
C GLU A 66 7.58 -0.96 -8.22
N ASN A 67 6.30 -0.64 -8.41
CA ASN A 67 5.90 0.40 -9.36
C ASN A 67 6.54 1.75 -9.03
N MET A 68 6.54 2.15 -7.75
CA MET A 68 7.14 3.40 -7.31
C MET A 68 8.66 3.39 -7.55
N TYR A 69 9.33 2.29 -7.20
CA TYR A 69 10.75 2.08 -7.43
C TYR A 69 11.12 2.19 -8.91
N LEU A 70 10.43 1.46 -9.78
CA LEU A 70 10.68 1.50 -11.22
C LEU A 70 10.37 2.88 -11.84
N SER A 71 9.38 3.59 -11.30
CA SER A 71 9.03 4.95 -11.75
C SER A 71 10.15 5.94 -11.45
N PHE A 72 10.68 5.93 -10.23
CA PHE A 72 11.81 6.79 -9.86
C PHE A 72 13.11 6.38 -10.54
N ARG A 73 13.36 5.09 -10.69
CA ARG A 73 14.48 4.60 -11.47
C ARG A 73 14.43 5.11 -12.91
N TYR A 74 13.28 4.97 -13.58
CA TYR A 74 13.10 5.49 -14.94
C TYR A 74 13.32 7.00 -14.99
N PHE A 75 12.81 7.74 -14.00
CA PHE A 75 12.99 9.17 -13.93
C PHE A 75 14.48 9.56 -13.86
N LEU A 76 15.23 8.92 -12.97
CA LEU A 76 16.67 9.15 -12.78
C LEU A 76 17.51 8.72 -14.00
N GLU A 77 17.12 7.64 -14.68
CA GLU A 77 17.88 7.08 -15.81
C GLU A 77 17.55 7.73 -17.16
N TYR A 78 16.35 8.29 -17.36
CA TYR A 78 15.89 8.69 -18.70
C TYR A 78 15.06 9.98 -18.78
N ALA A 79 14.58 10.52 -17.66
CA ALA A 79 13.65 11.66 -17.67
C ALA A 79 14.23 12.96 -17.06
N MET A 80 15.41 12.90 -16.44
CA MET A 80 16.12 14.09 -15.97
C MET A 80 16.64 14.93 -17.15
N PRO A 81 16.60 16.27 -17.09
CA PRO A 81 17.02 17.15 -18.19
C PRO A 81 18.46 16.90 -18.67
N GLU A 82 19.35 16.46 -17.78
CA GLU A 82 20.78 16.26 -18.04
C GLU A 82 21.11 14.87 -18.60
N VAL A 83 20.13 13.98 -18.74
CA VAL A 83 20.33 12.57 -19.12
C VAL A 83 19.82 12.31 -20.53
N GLU A 84 20.48 11.40 -21.27
CA GLU A 84 20.01 10.98 -22.60
C GLU A 84 18.66 10.26 -22.48
N GLY A 85 17.66 10.79 -23.19
CA GLY A 85 16.32 10.20 -23.18
C GLY A 85 16.28 8.79 -23.76
N LEU A 86 15.26 8.02 -23.36
CA LEU A 86 15.08 6.63 -23.80
C LEU A 86 14.95 6.52 -25.33
N ASN A 87 15.85 5.75 -25.97
CA ASN A 87 15.76 5.43 -27.40
C ASN A 87 15.11 4.07 -27.65
N VAL A 88 13.81 4.08 -27.95
CA VAL A 88 13.01 2.85 -28.18
C VAL A 88 13.24 2.16 -29.53
N ALA A 89 14.07 2.72 -30.42
CA ALA A 89 14.50 2.02 -31.63
C ALA A 89 15.56 0.95 -31.35
N LYS A 90 16.24 1.04 -30.20
CA LYS A 90 17.22 0.07 -29.72
C LYS A 90 16.58 -0.83 -28.64
N PRO A 91 17.19 -1.99 -28.32
CA PRO A 91 16.83 -2.73 -27.11
C PRO A 91 16.96 -1.84 -25.87
N ILE A 92 15.93 -1.84 -25.02
CA ILE A 92 15.85 -1.09 -23.77
C ILE A 92 15.77 -2.06 -22.58
N PRO A 93 16.05 -1.64 -21.33
CA PRO A 93 15.91 -2.50 -20.17
C PRO A 93 14.51 -3.13 -20.04
N ILE A 94 14.44 -4.42 -19.72
CA ILE A 94 13.17 -5.16 -19.63
C ILE A 94 12.25 -4.62 -18.53
N TYR A 95 12.82 -3.99 -17.49
CA TYR A 95 12.04 -3.40 -16.40
C TYR A 95 11.11 -2.28 -16.90
N ILE A 96 11.45 -1.58 -17.99
CA ILE A 96 10.61 -0.51 -18.54
C ILE A 96 9.27 -1.09 -19.05
N LYS A 97 9.29 -2.32 -19.59
CA LYS A 97 8.06 -3.05 -19.94
C LYS A 97 7.25 -3.39 -18.69
N LYS A 98 7.91 -3.80 -17.60
CA LYS A 98 7.25 -4.05 -16.30
C LYS A 98 6.61 -2.77 -15.76
N LEU A 99 7.34 -1.65 -15.77
CA LEU A 99 6.85 -0.32 -15.39
C LEU A 99 5.59 0.07 -16.17
N MET A 100 5.64 -0.04 -17.52
CA MET A 100 4.47 0.27 -18.35
C MET A 100 3.24 -0.55 -17.93
N LYS A 101 3.40 -1.84 -17.61
CA LYS A 101 2.28 -2.69 -17.16
C LYS A 101 1.70 -2.25 -15.81
N TYR A 102 2.53 -1.78 -14.88
CA TYR A 102 2.02 -1.22 -13.63
C TYR A 102 1.26 0.08 -13.88
N GLN A 103 1.82 0.96 -14.70
CA GLN A 103 1.27 2.28 -14.98
C GLN A 103 -0.09 2.23 -15.68
N VAL A 104 -0.37 1.20 -16.48
CA VAL A 104 -1.72 1.00 -17.05
C VAL A 104 -2.79 0.91 -15.95
N GLY A 105 -2.46 0.34 -14.78
CA GLY A 105 -3.40 0.24 -13.66
C GLY A 105 -3.60 1.55 -12.90
N LYS A 106 -2.76 2.57 -13.15
CA LYS A 106 -2.84 3.89 -12.53
C LYS A 106 -3.57 4.91 -13.43
N CYS A 107 -3.80 4.57 -14.69
CA CYS A 107 -4.58 5.39 -15.61
C CYS A 107 -6.08 5.18 -15.40
N LYS A 108 -6.87 6.27 -15.49
CA LYS A 108 -8.32 6.17 -15.60
C LYS A 108 -8.69 5.60 -16.99
N PRO A 109 -9.60 4.62 -17.09
CA PRO A 109 -10.01 4.06 -18.37
C PRO A 109 -10.54 5.11 -19.36
N GLU A 110 -11.23 6.13 -18.85
CA GLU A 110 -11.81 7.23 -19.63
C GLU A 110 -10.71 8.07 -20.28
N ASP A 111 -9.65 8.42 -19.52
CA ASP A 111 -8.52 9.20 -20.01
C ASP A 111 -7.76 8.47 -21.12
N LEU A 112 -7.56 7.15 -20.98
CA LEU A 112 -6.92 6.32 -22.01
C LEU A 112 -7.78 6.24 -23.28
N LYS A 113 -9.10 6.16 -23.10
CA LYS A 113 -10.05 6.08 -24.20
C LYS A 113 -10.12 7.41 -24.95
N GLU A 114 -10.14 8.54 -24.25
CA GLU A 114 -10.18 9.88 -24.84
C GLU A 114 -8.88 10.22 -25.57
N LYS A 115 -7.72 10.04 -24.92
CA LYS A 115 -6.42 10.46 -25.46
C LYS A 115 -5.87 9.52 -26.54
N PHE A 116 -6.09 8.22 -26.39
CA PHE A 116 -5.42 7.20 -27.20
C PHE A 116 -6.37 6.19 -27.85
N ASN A 117 -7.69 6.32 -27.64
CA ASN A 117 -8.70 5.39 -28.14
C ASN A 117 -8.43 3.91 -27.77
N VAL A 118 -7.90 3.66 -26.57
CA VAL A 118 -7.51 2.33 -26.09
C VAL A 118 -8.10 2.05 -24.71
N THR A 119 -8.43 0.79 -24.42
CA THR A 119 -8.80 0.35 -23.06
C THR A 119 -7.56 -0.13 -22.29
N PRO A 120 -7.59 -0.18 -20.96
CA PRO A 120 -6.48 -0.73 -20.16
C PRO A 120 -6.07 -2.14 -20.59
N GLU A 121 -7.03 -3.05 -20.83
CA GLU A 121 -6.78 -4.45 -21.20
C GLU A 121 -6.08 -4.53 -22.55
N ARG A 122 -6.55 -3.74 -23.52
CA ARG A 122 -5.95 -3.68 -24.85
C ARG A 122 -4.55 -3.09 -24.79
N LEU A 123 -4.31 -2.08 -23.95
CA LEU A 123 -2.98 -1.50 -23.75
C LEU A 123 -2.01 -2.49 -23.10
N ARG A 124 -2.44 -3.24 -22.08
CA ARG A 124 -1.66 -4.35 -21.48
C ARG A 124 -1.30 -5.40 -22.54
N SER A 125 -2.28 -5.83 -23.33
CA SER A 125 -2.07 -6.79 -24.42
C SER A 125 -1.08 -6.26 -25.48
N ARG A 126 -1.16 -4.96 -25.82
CA ARG A 126 -0.19 -4.31 -26.71
C ARG A 126 1.21 -4.33 -26.09
N ILE A 127 1.38 -3.99 -24.82
CA ILE A 127 2.69 -4.06 -24.14
C ILE A 127 3.26 -5.48 -24.22
N ASP A 128 2.45 -6.50 -23.95
CA ASP A 128 2.92 -7.90 -23.97
C ASP A 128 3.33 -8.36 -25.37
N THR A 129 2.62 -7.91 -26.41
CA THR A 129 2.80 -8.41 -27.78
C THR A 129 3.69 -7.54 -28.67
N TYR A 130 3.82 -6.24 -28.38
CA TYR A 130 4.59 -5.29 -29.20
C TYR A 130 6.06 -5.30 -28.81
N PHE A 131 6.37 -5.70 -27.58
CA PHE A 131 7.73 -5.79 -27.07
C PHE A 131 8.23 -7.23 -27.10
N LYS A 132 9.39 -7.45 -27.72
CA LYS A 132 10.06 -8.76 -27.75
C LYS A 132 11.15 -8.78 -26.68
N ASP A 133 11.03 -9.71 -25.74
CA ASP A 133 11.95 -9.80 -24.61
C ASP A 133 13.16 -10.68 -24.94
N ASP A 134 14.33 -10.26 -24.49
CA ASP A 134 15.53 -11.08 -24.37
C ASP A 134 15.89 -11.21 -22.89
N LYS A 135 15.49 -12.34 -22.30
CA LYS A 135 15.71 -12.64 -20.88
C LYS A 135 17.19 -12.84 -20.53
N LYS A 136 18.05 -13.16 -21.52
CA LYS A 136 19.48 -13.35 -21.24
C LYS A 136 20.18 -12.02 -21.06
N SER A 137 19.85 -11.04 -21.89
CA SER A 137 20.40 -9.67 -21.79
C SER A 137 19.59 -8.75 -20.88
N GLN A 138 18.48 -9.21 -20.30
CA GLN A 138 17.55 -8.38 -19.51
C GLN A 138 17.05 -7.14 -20.28
N THR A 139 16.83 -7.31 -21.59
CA THR A 139 16.33 -6.26 -22.46
C THR A 139 15.01 -6.63 -23.13
N THR A 140 14.35 -5.62 -23.68
CA THR A 140 13.16 -5.76 -24.49
C THR A 140 13.23 -4.79 -25.66
N GLN A 141 12.65 -5.15 -26.80
CA GLN A 141 12.70 -4.32 -28.00
C GLN A 141 11.30 -4.10 -28.57
N LEU A 142 10.98 -2.85 -28.84
CA LEU A 142 9.74 -2.48 -29.50
C LEU A 142 9.76 -2.93 -30.97
N GLN A 143 8.76 -3.69 -31.36
CA GLN A 143 8.56 -4.13 -32.73
C GLN A 143 7.88 -3.01 -33.53
N LEU A 144 8.68 -2.09 -34.08
CA LEU A 144 8.20 -0.87 -34.76
C LEU A 144 7.15 -1.14 -35.85
N TYR A 145 7.25 -2.27 -36.56
CA TYR A 145 6.28 -2.67 -37.60
C TYR A 145 4.86 -2.95 -37.05
N LYS A 146 4.69 -3.14 -35.73
CA LYS A 146 3.39 -3.32 -35.08
C LYS A 146 2.74 -1.99 -34.69
N LEU A 147 3.47 -0.88 -34.76
CA LEU A 147 2.92 0.44 -34.53
C LEU A 147 2.03 0.80 -35.72
N GLY A 148 0.72 0.84 -35.50
CA GLY A 148 -0.25 1.36 -36.46
C GLY A 148 -0.35 2.88 -36.42
N ARG A 149 -1.50 3.43 -36.85
CA ARG A 149 -1.76 4.89 -36.79
C ARG A 149 -1.71 5.49 -35.38
N ASP A 150 -2.01 4.69 -34.35
CA ASP A 150 -2.05 5.13 -32.94
C ASP A 150 -0.63 5.44 -32.37
N GLY A 151 0.44 5.08 -33.09
CA GLY A 151 1.82 5.47 -32.78
C GLY A 151 2.37 4.95 -31.45
N PHE A 152 3.49 5.56 -31.02
CA PHE A 152 4.20 5.26 -29.76
C PHE A 152 3.64 6.04 -28.55
N ALA A 153 2.77 7.04 -28.78
CA ALA A 153 2.27 7.97 -27.78
C ALA A 153 1.66 7.30 -26.52
N PRO A 154 0.87 6.19 -26.61
CA PRO A 154 0.33 5.56 -25.41
C PRO A 154 1.42 5.00 -24.49
N PHE A 155 2.50 4.45 -25.06
CA PHE A 155 3.62 3.92 -24.28
C PHE A 155 4.45 5.04 -23.65
N GLN A 156 4.67 6.13 -24.40
CA GLN A 156 5.34 7.32 -23.89
C GLN A 156 4.57 7.93 -22.71
N HIS A 157 3.24 7.97 -22.78
CA HIS A 157 2.42 8.47 -21.69
C HIS A 157 2.57 7.65 -20.42
N LEU A 158 2.62 6.30 -20.52
CA LEU A 158 2.74 5.43 -19.35
C LEU A 158 4.02 5.66 -18.53
N VAL A 159 5.08 6.18 -19.14
CA VAL A 159 6.34 6.47 -18.46
C VAL A 159 6.56 7.96 -18.18
N SER A 160 5.60 8.82 -18.55
CA SER A 160 5.74 10.28 -18.41
C SER A 160 5.27 10.84 -17.07
N PHE A 161 4.81 9.99 -16.15
CA PHE A 161 4.27 10.43 -14.87
C PHE A 161 4.67 9.49 -13.74
N ILE A 162 4.77 10.06 -12.54
CA ILE A 162 4.87 9.33 -11.29
C ILE A 162 3.62 9.69 -10.50
N VAL A 163 2.91 8.67 -10.05
CA VAL A 163 1.68 8.84 -9.29
C VAL A 163 1.79 8.06 -8.00
N SER A 164 1.50 8.74 -6.90
CA SER A 164 1.44 8.20 -5.55
C SER A 164 -0.02 7.99 -5.17
N TYR A 165 -0.42 6.72 -5.07
CA TYR A 165 -1.69 6.31 -4.49
C TYR A 165 -1.43 5.14 -3.55
N PRO A 166 -2.21 5.00 -2.46
CA PRO A 166 -2.12 3.81 -1.63
C PRO A 166 -2.40 2.55 -2.45
N ALA A 167 -1.81 1.43 -2.02
CA ALA A 167 -2.11 0.12 -2.58
C ALA A 167 -3.58 -0.26 -2.32
N PHE A 168 -4.10 0.12 -1.15
CA PHE A 168 -5.52 0.06 -0.81
C PHE A 168 -5.87 0.96 0.38
N THR A 169 -7.16 1.12 0.65
CA THR A 169 -7.70 1.90 1.78
C THR A 169 -8.36 1.02 2.85
N GLY A 170 -8.57 1.58 4.04
CA GLY A 170 -9.28 0.91 5.13
C GLY A 170 -10.71 0.49 4.76
N ASP A 171 -11.41 1.27 3.93
CA ASP A 171 -12.73 0.91 3.40
C ASP A 171 -12.65 -0.32 2.49
N GLN A 172 -11.70 -0.35 1.56
CA GLN A 172 -11.52 -1.50 0.66
C GLN A 172 -11.21 -2.79 1.42
N LEU A 173 -10.40 -2.70 2.49
CA LEU A 173 -10.11 -3.85 3.34
C LEU A 173 -11.35 -4.34 4.08
N LEU A 174 -12.16 -3.44 4.64
CA LEU A 174 -13.40 -3.80 5.33
C LEU A 174 -14.42 -4.39 4.35
N ASP A 175 -14.59 -3.79 3.18
CA ASP A 175 -15.50 -4.27 2.14
C ASP A 175 -15.12 -5.69 1.69
N ASP A 176 -13.84 -5.94 1.45
CA ASP A 176 -13.33 -7.27 1.10
C ASP A 176 -13.54 -8.25 2.26
N LEU A 177 -13.31 -7.87 3.53
CA LEU A 177 -13.59 -8.70 4.70
C LEU A 177 -15.07 -9.10 4.75
N LEU A 178 -15.98 -8.12 4.68
CA LEU A 178 -17.43 -8.37 4.72
C LEU A 178 -17.86 -9.27 3.56
N ALA A 179 -17.35 -9.04 2.36
CA ALA A 179 -17.62 -9.88 1.20
C ALA A 179 -17.14 -11.32 1.41
N VAL A 180 -15.93 -11.51 1.92
CA VAL A 180 -15.38 -12.84 2.24
C VAL A 180 -16.21 -13.55 3.31
N LEU A 181 -16.69 -12.85 4.35
CA LEU A 181 -17.58 -13.42 5.36
C LEU A 181 -18.91 -13.91 4.73
N ARG A 182 -19.54 -13.09 3.87
CA ARG A 182 -20.79 -13.45 3.17
C ARG A 182 -20.60 -14.65 2.25
N MET A 183 -19.55 -14.64 1.43
CA MET A 183 -19.27 -15.73 0.47
C MET A 183 -19.01 -17.06 1.17
N ASN A 184 -18.42 -17.03 2.37
CA ASN A 184 -18.19 -18.21 3.19
C ASN A 184 -19.40 -18.62 4.06
N LYS A 185 -20.54 -17.94 3.89
CA LYS A 185 -21.81 -18.22 4.59
C LYS A 185 -21.66 -18.18 6.11
N LEU A 186 -20.88 -17.23 6.61
CA LEU A 186 -20.80 -16.90 8.04
C LEU A 186 -21.96 -15.96 8.39
N SER A 187 -22.52 -16.14 9.57
CA SER A 187 -23.61 -15.31 10.08
C SER A 187 -23.03 -14.15 10.87
N PHE A 188 -23.38 -12.92 10.56
CA PHE A 188 -22.88 -11.75 11.29
C PHE A 188 -23.81 -10.56 11.11
N ASP A 189 -23.76 -9.64 12.07
CA ASP A 189 -24.32 -8.31 11.91
C ASP A 189 -23.28 -7.39 11.27
N GLU A 190 -23.58 -6.92 10.05
CA GLU A 190 -22.69 -6.04 9.30
C GLU A 190 -22.40 -4.73 10.01
N GLN A 191 -23.40 -4.12 10.65
CA GLN A 191 -23.20 -2.86 11.38
C GLN A 191 -22.31 -3.07 12.59
N ALA A 192 -22.47 -4.21 13.27
CA ALA A 192 -21.61 -4.58 14.41
C ALA A 192 -20.16 -4.78 13.99
N ILE A 193 -19.89 -5.42 12.83
CA ILE A 193 -18.53 -5.56 12.29
C ILE A 193 -17.97 -4.20 11.85
N VAL A 194 -18.76 -3.38 11.16
CA VAL A 194 -18.36 -2.02 10.74
C VAL A 194 -17.99 -1.16 11.94
N ALA A 195 -18.70 -1.27 13.06
CA ALA A 195 -18.38 -0.56 14.30
C ALA A 195 -16.98 -0.94 14.85
N GLN A 196 -16.48 -2.13 14.55
CA GLN A 196 -15.14 -2.58 14.94
C GLN A 196 -14.05 -2.25 13.92
N LYS A 197 -14.39 -1.57 12.81
CA LYS A 197 -13.44 -1.19 11.76
C LYS A 197 -12.14 -0.61 12.33
N PRO A 198 -12.14 0.35 13.27
CA PRO A 198 -10.90 0.96 13.73
C PRO A 198 -9.89 -0.04 14.30
N VAL A 199 -10.34 -0.90 15.21
CA VAL A 199 -9.46 -1.89 15.85
C VAL A 199 -8.98 -2.94 14.82
N ILE A 200 -9.86 -3.39 13.92
CA ILE A 200 -9.49 -4.29 12.81
C ILE A 200 -8.37 -3.67 11.95
N LEU A 201 -8.51 -2.39 11.58
CA LEU A 201 -7.51 -1.71 10.76
C LEU A 201 -6.18 -1.57 11.51
N LEU A 202 -6.20 -1.23 12.80
CA LEU A 202 -4.99 -1.14 13.61
C LEU A 202 -4.26 -2.48 13.71
N CYS A 203 -4.96 -3.60 13.93
CA CYS A 203 -4.35 -4.93 13.90
C CYS A 203 -3.63 -5.18 12.57
N VAL A 204 -4.27 -4.83 11.45
CA VAL A 204 -3.68 -5.02 10.12
C VAL A 204 -2.50 -4.09 9.86
N MET A 205 -2.52 -2.88 10.41
CA MET A 205 -1.38 -1.95 10.34
C MET A 205 -0.18 -2.46 11.13
N LEU A 206 -0.39 -3.08 12.28
CA LEU A 206 0.66 -3.71 13.07
C LEU A 206 1.34 -4.84 12.31
N LEU A 207 0.57 -5.65 11.55
CA LEU A 207 1.13 -6.68 10.68
C LEU A 207 2.03 -6.12 9.55
N MET A 208 1.79 -4.87 9.12
CA MET A 208 2.56 -4.21 8.08
C MET A 208 3.73 -3.39 8.62
N HIS A 209 3.71 -3.07 9.92
CA HIS A 209 4.76 -2.29 10.56
C HIS A 209 6.10 -3.04 10.49
N GLU A 210 7.13 -2.36 10.02
CA GLU A 210 8.49 -2.89 9.80
C GLU A 210 8.61 -4.04 8.79
N ALA A 211 7.55 -4.34 8.04
CA ALA A 211 7.60 -5.33 6.98
C ALA A 211 8.61 -4.94 5.89
N GLN A 212 9.48 -5.89 5.53
CA GLN A 212 10.55 -5.70 4.53
C GLN A 212 10.16 -6.34 3.19
N PHE A 213 10.59 -5.72 2.10
CA PHE A 213 10.29 -6.13 0.75
C PHE A 213 11.55 -6.21 -0.10
N THR A 214 11.60 -7.22 -0.97
CA THR A 214 12.57 -7.34 -2.05
C THR A 214 11.91 -6.89 -3.35
N LEU A 215 12.54 -5.92 -3.99
CA LEU A 215 12.14 -5.33 -5.26
C LEU A 215 13.10 -5.78 -6.37
N ALA A 216 12.89 -5.32 -7.61
CA ALA A 216 13.82 -5.59 -8.70
C ALA A 216 15.26 -5.14 -8.37
N ASP A 217 16.22 -5.86 -8.96
CA ASP A 217 17.67 -5.63 -8.81
C ASP A 217 18.14 -5.63 -7.34
N ASP A 218 17.53 -6.49 -6.53
CA ASP A 218 17.79 -6.64 -5.09
C ASP A 218 17.56 -5.35 -4.28
N ALA A 219 16.84 -4.37 -4.85
CA ALA A 219 16.45 -3.18 -4.13
C ALA A 219 15.52 -3.56 -2.97
N THR A 220 15.63 -2.82 -1.87
CA THR A 220 14.85 -3.08 -0.66
C THR A 220 13.85 -1.97 -0.41
N ALA A 221 12.70 -2.33 0.14
CA ALA A 221 11.75 -1.38 0.68
C ALA A 221 11.23 -1.84 2.04
N GLU A 222 10.71 -0.91 2.82
CA GLU A 222 10.10 -1.20 4.11
C GLU A 222 8.79 -0.46 4.28
N CYS A 223 7.92 -0.99 5.13
CA CYS A 223 6.69 -0.33 5.55
C CYS A 223 6.80 0.09 7.01
N ARG A 224 6.27 1.27 7.36
CA ARG A 224 6.16 1.73 8.74
C ARG A 224 4.84 2.43 8.96
N VAL A 225 4.27 2.27 10.13
CA VAL A 225 3.13 3.08 10.56
C VAL A 225 3.60 4.52 10.74
N ALA A 226 2.81 5.47 10.27
CA ALA A 226 3.10 6.90 10.37
C ALA A 226 1.81 7.70 10.48
N VAL A 227 1.96 9.00 10.75
CA VAL A 227 0.88 9.99 10.74
C VAL A 227 1.17 11.07 9.70
N GLY A 228 0.14 11.66 9.10
CA GLY A 228 0.28 12.63 8.01
C GLY A 228 1.08 13.87 8.44
N LYS A 229 0.72 14.42 9.59
CA LYS A 229 1.45 15.43 10.35
C LYS A 229 1.83 14.83 11.69
N SER A 230 3.12 14.92 12.02
CA SER A 230 3.62 14.53 13.33
C SER A 230 3.25 15.52 14.43
N THR A 231 2.69 16.69 14.10
CA THR A 231 2.28 17.70 15.09
C THR A 231 0.77 17.82 15.06
N ILE A 232 0.13 17.60 16.21
CA ILE A 232 -1.32 17.66 16.40
C ILE A 232 -1.63 18.86 17.28
N ASP A 233 -2.53 19.73 16.83
CA ASP A 233 -3.07 20.84 17.61
C ASP A 233 -4.31 20.35 18.37
N GLN A 234 -4.23 20.29 19.70
CA GLN A 234 -5.32 19.81 20.55
C GLN A 234 -6.48 20.83 20.68
N ASP A 235 -6.24 22.10 20.33
CA ASP A 235 -7.23 23.18 20.43
C ASP A 235 -7.94 23.46 19.09
N SER A 236 -7.49 22.82 18.00
CA SER A 236 -8.10 22.99 16.69
C SER A 236 -9.48 22.32 16.65
N PRO A 237 -10.55 23.03 16.24
CA PRO A 237 -11.84 22.40 15.99
C PRO A 237 -11.66 21.28 14.96
N LEU A 238 -12.05 20.04 15.33
CA LEU A 238 -12.17 18.90 14.42
C LEU A 238 -12.87 19.36 13.13
N GLY A 239 -12.11 19.59 12.06
CA GLY A 239 -12.63 20.07 10.78
C GLY A 239 -11.89 21.25 10.12
N CYS A 240 -10.88 21.86 10.76
CA CYS A 240 -10.11 22.97 10.14
C CYS A 240 -8.79 22.53 9.48
N ALA A 241 -8.24 21.36 9.83
CA ALA A 241 -7.13 20.74 9.11
C ALA A 241 -7.67 19.83 8.00
N GLY A 242 -7.02 19.79 6.83
CA GLY A 242 -7.41 18.85 5.78
C GLY A 242 -7.43 17.42 6.34
N ALA A 243 -8.55 16.71 6.20
CA ALA A 243 -8.82 15.42 6.85
C ALA A 243 -7.76 14.32 6.59
N GLU A 244 -6.85 14.51 5.64
CA GLU A 244 -5.75 13.58 5.35
C GLU A 244 -4.53 13.76 6.27
N ASP A 245 -4.32 14.96 6.82
CA ASP A 245 -3.10 15.32 7.56
C ASP A 245 -3.06 14.73 8.99
N GLU A 246 -4.19 14.35 9.56
CA GLU A 246 -4.28 13.89 10.96
C GLU A 246 -4.66 12.40 11.07
N THR A 247 -4.54 11.66 9.98
CA THR A 247 -4.87 10.23 9.97
C THR A 247 -3.64 9.34 10.12
N ILE A 248 -3.87 8.12 10.61
CA ILE A 248 -2.84 7.08 10.73
C ILE A 248 -2.74 6.35 9.39
N HIS A 249 -1.52 6.13 8.91
CA HIS A 249 -1.24 5.43 7.65
C HIS A 249 -0.15 4.39 7.84
N VAL A 250 0.05 3.56 6.82
CA VAL A 250 1.35 2.89 6.62
C VAL A 250 2.03 3.58 5.45
N MET A 251 3.29 3.98 5.66
CA MET A 251 4.17 4.54 4.66
C MET A 251 5.08 3.45 4.11
N GLY A 252 5.19 3.37 2.79
CA GLY A 252 6.20 2.59 2.10
C GLY A 252 7.42 3.45 1.82
N THR A 253 8.60 2.98 2.22
CA THR A 253 9.89 3.63 1.97
C THR A 253 10.69 2.79 0.99
N ILE A 254 10.99 3.35 -0.18
CA ILE A 254 11.88 2.73 -1.18
C ILE A 254 13.26 3.41 -1.13
N ARG A 255 14.31 2.61 -1.33
CA ARG A 255 15.70 3.08 -1.36
C ARG A 255 16.25 2.98 -2.78
N LEU A 256 16.83 4.06 -3.28
CA LEU A 256 17.39 4.20 -4.63
C LEU A 256 18.79 4.83 -4.55
N GLN A 257 19.56 4.74 -5.62
CA GLN A 257 20.78 5.52 -5.82
C GLN A 257 20.57 6.54 -6.93
N ARG A 258 21.06 7.76 -6.71
CA ARG A 258 21.12 8.79 -7.75
C ARG A 258 22.25 8.49 -8.73
N PRO A 259 22.27 9.12 -9.92
CA PRO A 259 23.36 8.95 -10.89
C PRO A 259 24.76 9.28 -10.34
N ASP A 260 24.85 10.16 -9.33
CA ASP A 260 26.10 10.52 -8.64
C ASP A 260 26.52 9.50 -7.55
N GLY A 261 25.75 8.42 -7.38
CA GLY A 261 25.96 7.38 -6.37
C GLY A 261 25.40 7.72 -4.98
N SER A 262 24.87 8.92 -4.76
CA SER A 262 24.30 9.28 -3.46
C SER A 262 22.96 8.57 -3.20
N PRO A 263 22.66 8.20 -1.94
CA PRO A 263 21.41 7.52 -1.61
C PRO A 263 20.21 8.47 -1.72
N MET A 264 19.10 7.95 -2.23
CA MET A 264 17.81 8.61 -2.27
C MET A 264 16.76 7.72 -1.62
N GLN A 265 15.87 8.33 -0.84
CA GLN A 265 14.71 7.65 -0.29
C GLN A 265 13.45 8.33 -0.80
N VAL A 266 12.45 7.53 -1.12
CA VAL A 266 11.12 8.01 -1.47
C VAL A 266 10.14 7.34 -0.51
N MET A 267 9.32 8.17 0.12
CA MET A 267 8.29 7.73 1.05
C MET A 267 6.93 8.10 0.48
N TYR A 268 5.96 7.20 0.58
CA TYR A 268 4.59 7.48 0.17
C TYR A 268 3.59 6.62 0.95
N PRO A 269 2.33 7.06 1.10
CA PRO A 269 1.31 6.26 1.79
C PRO A 269 1.00 5.01 0.96
N ILE A 270 1.26 3.84 1.54
CA ILE A 270 0.98 2.55 0.92
C ILE A 270 -0.36 1.96 1.39
N PHE A 271 -0.78 2.29 2.61
CA PHE A 271 -2.10 1.98 3.14
C PHE A 271 -2.66 3.20 3.88
N GLN A 272 -3.85 3.65 3.49
CA GLN A 272 -4.56 4.74 4.16
C GLN A 272 -5.70 4.17 5.00
N SER A 273 -5.61 4.30 6.32
CA SER A 273 -6.63 3.74 7.23
C SER A 273 -7.90 4.60 7.30
N GLY A 274 -7.74 5.93 7.20
CA GLY A 274 -8.78 6.91 7.50
C GLY A 274 -9.07 7.07 8.99
N LEU A 275 -8.27 6.47 9.88
CA LEU A 275 -8.41 6.61 11.33
C LEU A 275 -7.74 7.90 11.82
N SER A 276 -8.44 8.65 12.65
CA SER A 276 -7.92 9.82 13.36
C SER A 276 -6.79 9.43 14.31
N ALA A 277 -5.64 10.08 14.19
CA ALA A 277 -4.53 9.88 15.12
C ALA A 277 -4.89 10.36 16.54
N ALA A 278 -5.67 11.44 16.67
CA ALA A 278 -6.10 11.94 17.98
C ALA A 278 -7.00 10.94 18.74
N ASP A 279 -7.87 10.23 18.01
CA ASP A 279 -8.81 9.30 18.63
C ASP A 279 -8.17 7.93 18.91
N TYR A 280 -7.32 7.46 17.99
CA TYR A 280 -6.85 6.07 17.96
C TYR A 280 -5.36 5.88 18.28
N CYS A 281 -4.62 6.94 18.60
CA CYS A 281 -3.29 6.80 19.20
C CYS A 281 -3.38 6.95 20.73
N ASP A 282 -2.65 6.10 21.42
CA ASP A 282 -2.43 6.13 22.85
C ASP A 282 -1.43 7.24 23.23
N VAL A 283 -1.53 7.73 24.46
CA VAL A 283 -0.65 8.78 25.00
C VAL A 283 0.84 8.39 24.93
N SER A 284 1.16 7.10 24.98
CA SER A 284 2.53 6.59 24.87
C SER A 284 3.23 6.87 23.52
N LEU A 285 2.48 7.28 22.49
CA LEU A 285 3.05 7.68 21.20
C LEU A 285 3.38 9.17 21.10
N PHE A 286 3.05 9.96 22.12
CA PHE A 286 3.31 11.39 22.12
C PHE A 286 4.66 11.67 22.81
N ASP A 287 5.45 12.53 22.16
CA ASP A 287 6.75 13.00 22.63
C ASP A 287 6.55 13.98 23.79
N GLU A 288 6.80 13.51 25.02
CA GLU A 288 6.66 14.30 26.26
C GLU A 288 7.69 15.43 26.35
N ASP A 289 8.82 15.30 25.66
CA ASP A 289 9.89 16.31 25.63
C ASP A 289 9.68 17.37 24.53
N PHE A 290 8.57 17.28 23.79
CA PHE A 290 8.26 18.22 22.72
C PHE A 290 7.81 19.57 23.29
N ASN A 291 8.75 20.52 23.36
CA ASN A 291 8.50 21.84 23.92
C ASN A 291 8.42 22.91 22.81
N LEU A 292 7.21 23.43 22.56
CA LEU A 292 6.92 24.49 21.58
C LEU A 292 6.91 25.85 22.27
N GLU A 293 8.04 26.36 22.75
CA GLU A 293 8.12 27.71 23.37
C GLU A 293 7.82 28.89 22.38
N SER A 294 7.14 28.68 21.25
CA SER A 294 6.87 29.76 20.26
C SER A 294 5.49 29.80 19.61
N THR A 295 4.55 28.90 19.93
CA THR A 295 3.17 28.99 19.42
C THR A 295 2.21 28.75 20.57
N GLY A 296 1.41 29.75 20.95
CA GLY A 296 0.48 29.70 22.08
C GLY A 296 -0.72 28.76 21.91
N SER A 297 -0.52 27.58 21.31
CA SER A 297 -1.48 26.51 21.03
C SER A 297 -1.03 25.21 21.71
N ASN A 298 -1.94 24.46 22.32
CA ASN A 298 -1.64 23.21 23.00
C ASN A 298 -1.33 22.11 21.96
N THR A 299 -0.05 21.94 21.63
CA THR A 299 0.41 21.13 20.48
C THR A 299 1.30 19.99 20.96
N SER A 300 1.06 18.79 20.44
CA SER A 300 1.84 17.59 20.79
C SER A 300 2.45 16.96 19.54
N ARG A 301 3.63 16.34 19.70
CA ARG A 301 4.27 15.60 18.60
C ARG A 301 4.05 14.11 18.76
N LEU A 302 3.57 13.45 17.71
CA LEU A 302 3.33 12.02 17.65
C LEU A 302 4.48 11.31 16.94
N VAL A 303 5.01 10.28 17.58
CA VAL A 303 6.18 9.52 17.14
C VAL A 303 5.83 8.03 17.14
N PRO A 304 5.25 7.51 16.03
CA PRO A 304 4.86 6.11 15.91
C PRO A 304 6.05 5.26 15.47
N ASP A 305 7.02 5.12 16.37
CA ASP A 305 8.24 4.32 16.18
C ASP A 305 8.37 3.20 17.22
N GLY A 306 9.28 2.27 16.93
CA GLY A 306 9.59 1.14 17.81
C GLY A 306 8.53 0.05 17.82
N ASN A 307 8.48 -0.71 18.91
CA ASN A 307 7.56 -1.84 19.07
C ASN A 307 6.15 -1.32 19.36
N LEU A 308 5.33 -1.20 18.30
CA LEU A 308 3.92 -0.82 18.40
C LEU A 308 3.04 -2.00 18.82
N GLN A 309 1.94 -1.71 19.51
CA GLN A 309 0.93 -2.70 19.96
C GLN A 309 -0.46 -2.05 20.07
N LEU A 310 -1.51 -2.86 20.24
CA LEU A 310 -2.79 -2.33 20.73
C LEU A 310 -2.77 -2.17 22.26
N SER A 311 -3.35 -1.07 22.72
CA SER A 311 -3.71 -0.87 24.11
C SER A 311 -4.98 -1.66 24.46
N ILE A 312 -5.27 -1.79 25.76
CA ILE A 312 -6.48 -2.43 26.29
C ILE A 312 -7.76 -1.78 25.74
N ASP A 313 -7.70 -0.47 25.45
CA ASP A 313 -8.82 0.30 24.93
C ASP A 313 -8.90 0.30 23.39
N GLY A 314 -8.08 -0.52 22.72
CA GLY A 314 -8.09 -0.65 21.25
C GLY A 314 -7.44 0.53 20.52
N LYS A 315 -6.48 1.21 21.17
CA LYS A 315 -5.68 2.29 20.55
C LYS A 315 -4.28 1.80 20.19
N LEU A 316 -3.65 2.43 19.21
CA LEU A 316 -2.26 2.17 18.86
C LEU A 316 -1.34 2.79 19.91
N GLY A 317 -0.42 2.01 20.49
CA GLY A 317 0.52 2.48 21.52
C GLY A 317 1.90 1.86 21.40
N LYS A 318 2.84 2.26 22.27
CA LYS A 318 4.14 1.60 22.40
C LYS A 318 4.08 0.45 23.40
N ASN A 319 4.86 -0.61 23.15
CA ASN A 319 5.11 -1.64 24.13
C ASN A 319 6.11 -1.15 25.18
N MET A 320 5.62 -0.72 26.34
CA MET A 320 6.47 -0.25 27.45
C MET A 320 7.24 -1.37 28.18
N ASN A 321 7.02 -2.64 27.82
CA ASN A 321 7.66 -3.79 28.47
C ASN A 321 8.98 -4.24 27.81
N SER A 322 9.52 -3.49 26.85
CA SER A 322 10.86 -3.74 26.30
C SER A 322 11.89 -2.76 26.86
N TYR A 323 12.35 -3.05 28.08
CA TYR A 323 13.62 -2.59 28.65
C TYR A 323 14.48 -3.81 29.01
#